data_AF-A0A1I0QF15-F1
#
_entry.id   AF-A0A1I0QF15-F1
#
_cell.length_a   1.000
_cell.length_b   1.000
_cell.length_c   1.000
_cell.angle_alpha   90.00
_cell.angle_beta   90.00
_cell.angle_gamma   90.00
#
_symmetry.space_group_name_H-M   'P 1'
#
loop_
_entity.id
_entity.type
_entity.pdbx_description
1 polymer ?
#
loop_
_entity_poly.entity_id
_entity_poly.type
_entity_poly.pdbx_seq_one_letter_code
_entity_poly.pdbx_strand_id
1 'polypeptide(L)'
;MKQLLICLALAACAKAPDVAQPGAVPGLLRNPTAPLASQTDVTAARLKGDWYVREERGLRSLLGDEITISDGGADSLVLMSDTGACSDQTNLCSTYTQRIALIPVGPGRWQVVQASDGFPLDELWVLWMDFDDRTVAVGGPTGKYVWIMDRGRSGGTDRITAARDILDWYGYDVDRLEGAL
;
A
#
# COMPACT_ATOMS: atom_id res chain seq x y z
N MET A 1 9.56 -59.96 22.26
CA MET A 1 8.44 -59.00 22.18
C MET A 1 8.73 -57.81 23.09
N LYS A 2 9.12 -56.66 22.55
CA LYS A 2 9.02 -55.37 23.24
C LYS A 2 9.09 -54.27 22.20
N GLN A 3 7.92 -53.74 21.86
CA GLN A 3 7.73 -52.63 20.91
C GLN A 3 8.36 -51.36 21.53
N LEU A 4 9.25 -50.72 20.77
CA LEU A 4 9.72 -49.37 21.06
C LEU A 4 8.65 -48.40 20.52
N LEU A 5 7.88 -47.77 21.42
CA LEU A 5 7.00 -46.67 21.04
C LEU A 5 7.86 -45.43 20.78
N ILE A 6 7.81 -44.95 19.53
CA ILE A 6 8.32 -43.65 19.11
C ILE A 6 7.23 -42.62 19.43
N CYS A 7 7.46 -41.77 20.44
CA CYS A 7 6.63 -40.60 20.67
C CYS A 7 7.09 -39.46 19.75
N LEU A 8 6.44 -39.31 18.61
CA LEU A 8 6.54 -38.11 17.76
C LEU A 8 5.73 -36.99 18.44
N ALA A 9 6.40 -36.10 19.17
CA ALA A 9 5.80 -34.86 19.65
C ALA A 9 5.86 -33.82 18.52
N LEU A 10 4.73 -33.63 17.83
CA LEU A 10 4.52 -32.46 16.97
C LEU A 10 4.35 -31.24 17.88
N ALA A 11 5.43 -30.51 18.11
CA ALA A 11 5.37 -29.17 18.69
C ALA A 11 4.79 -28.21 17.64
N ALA A 12 3.51 -27.87 17.82
CA ALA A 12 2.80 -26.89 17.02
C ALA A 12 3.44 -25.49 17.16
N CYS A 13 3.44 -24.75 16.05
CA CYS A 13 4.02 -23.41 15.89
C CYS A 13 3.58 -22.44 17.00
N ALA A 14 4.49 -22.11 17.91
CA ALA A 14 4.38 -20.87 18.66
C ALA A 14 4.67 -19.72 17.68
N LYS A 15 3.76 -18.73 17.62
CA LYS A 15 4.02 -17.45 16.96
C LYS A 15 5.32 -16.90 17.52
N ALA A 16 6.33 -16.70 16.67
CA ALA A 16 7.61 -16.14 17.09
C ALA A 16 7.34 -14.77 17.75
N PRO A 17 8.05 -14.42 18.83
CA PRO A 17 7.94 -13.09 19.41
C PRO A 17 8.28 -12.05 18.34
N ASP A 18 7.60 -10.90 18.35
CA ASP A 18 7.91 -9.74 17.50
C ASP A 18 9.32 -9.27 17.80
N VAL A 19 10.28 -9.84 17.09
CA VAL A 19 11.64 -9.31 17.03
C VAL A 19 11.53 -8.09 16.16
N ALA A 20 11.75 -6.91 16.75
CA ALA A 20 11.82 -5.65 16.02
C ALA A 20 12.65 -5.85 14.73
N GLN A 21 12.04 -5.57 13.59
CA GLN A 21 12.61 -5.85 12.27
C GLN A 21 13.99 -5.16 12.18
N PRO A 22 15.09 -5.90 11.94
CA PRO A 22 16.43 -5.33 11.92
C PRO A 22 16.52 -4.17 10.92
N GLY A 23 16.77 -2.94 11.40
CA GLY A 23 16.78 -1.73 10.56
C GLY A 23 15.53 -0.85 10.64
N ALA A 24 14.55 -1.19 11.49
CA ALA A 24 13.41 -0.32 11.77
C ALA A 24 13.88 1.05 12.33
N VAL A 25 13.55 2.12 11.60
CA VAL A 25 13.80 3.51 12.04
C VAL A 25 12.49 4.05 12.62
N PRO A 26 12.47 4.55 13.86
CA PRO A 26 11.27 5.14 14.46
C PRO A 26 10.65 6.21 13.56
N GLY A 27 9.37 6.06 13.24
CA GLY A 27 8.61 6.99 12.40
C GLY A 27 8.56 6.64 10.92
N LEU A 28 9.42 5.76 10.40
CA LEU A 28 9.28 5.21 9.05
C LEU A 28 8.33 4.01 9.04
N LEU A 29 7.62 3.80 7.93
CA LEU A 29 6.85 2.58 7.69
C LEU A 29 7.68 1.48 7.04
N ARG A 30 8.90 1.80 6.58
CA ARG A 30 9.78 0.87 5.88
C ARG A 30 11.17 0.80 6.51
N ASN A 31 11.72 -0.40 6.57
CA ASN A 31 13.14 -0.64 6.79
C ASN A 31 13.96 -0.19 5.55
N PRO A 32 14.79 0.86 5.65
CA PRO A 32 15.51 1.38 4.49
C PRO A 32 16.61 0.42 3.96
N THR A 33 17.02 -0.59 4.73
CA THR A 33 18.03 -1.57 4.29
C THR A 33 17.43 -2.78 3.57
N ALA A 34 16.10 -2.95 3.61
CA ALA A 34 15.43 -4.01 2.88
C ALA A 34 15.46 -3.75 1.36
N PRO A 35 15.45 -4.80 0.52
CA PRO A 35 15.36 -4.64 -0.92
C PRO A 35 14.11 -3.85 -1.31
N LEU A 36 14.14 -3.24 -2.49
CA LEU A 36 12.99 -2.54 -3.06
C LEU A 36 13.06 -2.57 -4.57
N ALA A 37 11.97 -2.95 -5.21
CA ALA A 37 11.80 -2.86 -6.65
C ALA A 37 10.37 -2.45 -6.99
N SER A 38 10.21 -1.88 -8.18
CA SER A 38 8.90 -1.60 -8.78
C SER A 38 8.58 -2.68 -9.81
N GLN A 39 7.29 -2.92 -10.03
CA GLN A 39 6.84 -3.85 -11.05
C GLN A 39 6.93 -3.21 -12.45
N THR A 40 7.65 -3.86 -13.36
CA THR A 40 8.09 -3.23 -14.61
C THR A 40 7.04 -3.21 -15.73
N ASP A 41 6.03 -4.07 -15.66
CA ASP A 41 4.98 -4.18 -16.68
C ASP A 41 3.71 -3.37 -16.34
N VAL A 42 3.76 -2.53 -15.30
CA VAL A 42 2.66 -1.65 -14.92
C VAL A 42 2.73 -0.34 -15.69
N THR A 43 1.64 -0.02 -16.40
CA THR A 43 1.49 1.20 -17.21
C THR A 43 0.36 2.07 -16.68
N ALA A 44 0.31 3.34 -17.10
CA ALA A 44 -0.80 4.22 -16.76
C ALA A 44 -2.15 3.66 -17.22
N ALA A 45 -2.17 2.98 -18.37
CA ALA A 45 -3.37 2.33 -18.90
C ALA A 45 -3.91 1.20 -18.01
N ARG A 46 -3.03 0.39 -17.41
CA ARG A 46 -3.42 -0.70 -16.49
C ARG A 46 -3.93 -0.18 -15.14
N LEU A 47 -3.36 0.93 -14.67
CA LEU A 47 -3.79 1.59 -13.44
C LEU A 47 -5.08 2.40 -13.59
N LYS A 48 -5.45 2.81 -14.81
CA LYS A 48 -6.64 3.64 -15.06
C LYS A 48 -7.92 3.01 -14.50
N GLY A 49 -8.81 3.84 -13.95
CA GLY A 49 -10.15 3.49 -13.47
C GLY A 49 -10.27 3.64 -11.95
N ASP A 50 -11.35 3.10 -11.42
CA ASP A 50 -11.68 3.23 -10.01
C ASP A 50 -11.03 2.13 -9.16
N TRP A 51 -10.63 2.51 -7.96
CA TRP A 51 -9.95 1.68 -6.97
C TRP A 51 -10.50 1.94 -5.59
N TYR A 52 -10.61 0.89 -4.79
CA TYR A 52 -10.95 0.94 -3.38
C TYR A 52 -9.72 0.73 -2.53
N VAL A 53 -9.40 1.68 -1.65
CA VAL A 53 -8.33 1.54 -0.68
C VAL A 53 -8.76 0.49 0.34
N ARG A 54 -8.06 -0.65 0.35
CA ARG A 54 -8.38 -1.79 1.22
C ARG A 54 -7.60 -1.72 2.52
N GLU A 55 -6.34 -1.33 2.42
CA GLU A 55 -5.43 -1.13 3.56
C GLU A 55 -4.51 0.05 3.25
N GLU A 56 -4.22 0.90 4.23
CA GLU A 56 -3.24 1.97 4.07
C GLU A 56 -2.52 2.30 5.36
N ARG A 57 -1.40 3.00 5.22
CA ARG A 57 -0.83 3.78 6.32
C ARG A 57 -0.17 5.04 5.79
N GLY A 58 -0.42 6.14 6.50
CA GLY A 58 0.18 7.44 6.24
C GLY A 58 -0.64 8.34 5.31
N LEU A 59 -1.81 7.87 4.83
CA LEU A 59 -2.60 8.57 3.81
C LEU A 59 -4.11 8.65 4.11
N ARG A 60 -4.60 8.13 5.24
CA ARG A 60 -6.06 8.08 5.56
C ARG A 60 -6.81 9.38 5.26
N SER A 61 -6.30 10.51 5.75
CA SER A 61 -6.95 11.81 5.59
C SER A 61 -6.80 12.41 4.18
N LEU A 62 -5.98 11.78 3.32
CA LEU A 62 -5.52 12.32 2.04
C LEU A 62 -6.05 11.53 0.83
N LEU A 63 -6.29 10.23 0.96
CA LEU A 63 -6.72 9.38 -0.17
C LEU A 63 -8.16 8.87 -0.05
N GLY A 64 -8.86 9.10 1.06
CA GLY A 64 -10.22 8.58 1.26
C GLY A 64 -10.28 7.05 1.10
N ASP A 65 -11.48 6.53 0.85
CA ASP A 65 -11.71 5.08 0.65
C ASP A 65 -11.72 4.69 -0.85
N GLU A 66 -11.87 5.65 -1.75
CA GLU A 66 -12.00 5.44 -3.20
C GLU A 66 -11.10 6.42 -3.95
N ILE A 67 -10.37 5.90 -4.95
CA ILE A 67 -9.45 6.66 -5.79
C ILE A 67 -9.81 6.37 -7.25
N THR A 68 -10.09 7.42 -8.01
CA THR A 68 -10.15 7.33 -9.47
C THR A 68 -8.80 7.71 -10.06
N ILE A 69 -8.20 6.79 -10.78
CA ILE A 69 -6.96 7.00 -11.51
C ILE A 69 -7.28 7.28 -12.98
N SER A 70 -6.76 8.36 -13.51
CA SER A 70 -6.90 8.75 -14.92
C SER A 70 -5.56 8.96 -15.60
N ASP A 71 -5.54 8.75 -16.91
CA ASP A 71 -4.38 8.99 -17.76
C ASP A 71 -4.24 10.50 -18.01
N GLY A 72 -3.11 11.07 -17.59
CA GLY A 72 -2.75 12.48 -17.80
C GLY A 72 -2.06 12.74 -19.14
N GLY A 73 -1.83 11.71 -19.96
CA GLY A 73 -1.07 11.75 -21.19
C GLY A 73 0.42 11.48 -20.98
N ALA A 74 1.07 10.89 -21.99
CA ALA A 74 2.48 10.51 -21.96
C ALA A 74 2.85 9.69 -20.71
N ASP A 75 2.04 8.69 -20.38
CA ASP A 75 2.14 7.85 -19.17
C ASP A 75 2.04 8.61 -17.83
N SER A 76 1.61 9.87 -17.83
CA SER A 76 1.33 10.61 -16.61
C SER A 76 0.03 10.11 -15.97
N LEU A 77 -0.08 10.25 -14.65
CA LEU A 77 -1.25 9.85 -13.89
C LEU A 77 -1.88 11.04 -13.18
N VAL A 78 -3.20 10.98 -13.05
CA VAL A 78 -3.97 11.87 -12.17
C VAL A 78 -4.82 11.02 -11.25
N LEU A 79 -4.57 11.14 -9.95
CA LEU A 79 -5.36 10.52 -8.90
C LEU A 79 -6.35 11.56 -8.38
N MET A 80 -7.62 11.16 -8.31
CA MET A 80 -8.71 11.92 -7.75
C MET A 80 -9.32 11.12 -6.61
N SER A 81 -9.58 11.77 -5.48
CA SER A 81 -10.27 11.16 -4.34
C SER A 81 -11.06 12.21 -3.58
N ASP A 82 -12.24 11.84 -3.08
CA ASP A 82 -12.98 12.68 -2.14
C ASP A 82 -12.66 12.23 -0.71
N THR A 83 -12.18 13.18 0.10
CA THR A 83 -11.84 12.95 1.50
C THR A 83 -12.55 13.96 2.40
N GLY A 84 -12.69 13.61 3.66
CA GLY A 84 -13.30 14.46 4.68
C GLY A 84 -12.35 14.68 5.84
N ALA A 85 -12.30 15.90 6.34
CA ALA A 85 -11.68 16.23 7.61
C ALA A 85 -12.69 16.91 8.53
N CYS A 86 -12.67 16.54 9.80
CA CYS A 86 -13.44 17.20 10.84
C CYS A 86 -12.48 17.97 11.75
N SER A 87 -12.82 19.21 12.07
CA SER A 87 -12.09 20.01 13.05
C SER A 87 -12.79 19.92 14.40
N ASP A 88 -12.08 19.43 15.41
CA ASP A 88 -12.59 19.38 16.79
C ASP A 88 -12.85 20.77 17.37
N GLN A 89 -12.12 21.78 16.89
CA GLN A 89 -12.22 23.15 17.40
C GLN A 89 -13.49 23.86 16.92
N THR A 90 -13.94 23.58 15.70
CA THR A 90 -15.14 24.20 15.12
C THR A 90 -16.34 23.26 15.07
N ASN A 91 -16.14 21.96 15.35
CA ASN A 91 -17.12 20.89 15.15
C ASN A 91 -17.71 20.88 13.72
N LEU A 92 -16.90 21.31 12.75
CA LEU A 92 -17.25 21.32 11.33
C LEU A 92 -16.51 20.19 10.62
N CYS A 93 -17.26 19.45 9.82
CA CYS A 93 -16.71 18.50 8.87
C CYS A 93 -16.80 19.09 7.48
N SER A 94 -15.73 18.99 6.71
CA SER A 94 -15.65 19.45 5.33
C SER A 94 -15.17 18.31 4.45
N THR A 95 -15.81 18.18 3.28
CA THR A 95 -15.37 17.30 2.22
C THR A 95 -14.62 18.12 1.19
N TYR A 96 -13.49 17.59 0.72
CA TYR A 96 -12.72 18.20 -0.35
C TYR A 96 -12.18 17.13 -1.29
N THR A 97 -12.06 17.51 -2.55
CA THR A 97 -11.51 16.65 -3.59
C THR A 97 -10.00 16.81 -3.63
N GLN A 98 -9.30 15.72 -3.38
CA GLN A 98 -7.87 15.58 -3.53
C GLN A 98 -7.55 15.30 -4.99
N ARG A 99 -6.57 16.06 -5.51
CA ARG A 99 -6.05 15.90 -6.86
C ARG A 99 -4.53 15.79 -6.80
N ILE A 100 -4.01 14.66 -7.27
CA ILE A 100 -2.57 14.39 -7.29
C ILE A 100 -2.16 14.16 -8.74
N ALA A 101 -1.20 14.93 -9.24
CA ALA A 101 -0.62 14.76 -10.57
C ALA A 101 0.75 14.11 -10.46
N LEU A 102 1.00 13.10 -11.29
CA LEU A 102 2.25 12.38 -11.32
C LEU A 102 2.79 12.24 -12.74
N ILE A 103 4.11 12.34 -12.88
CA ILE A 103 4.82 12.13 -14.15
C ILE A 103 5.67 10.85 -14.08
N PRO A 104 5.81 10.08 -15.17
CA PRO A 104 6.60 8.86 -15.16
C PRO A 104 8.08 9.17 -14.96
N VAL A 105 8.74 8.39 -14.10
CA VAL A 105 10.20 8.44 -13.88
C VAL A 105 10.89 7.09 -14.11
N GLY A 106 10.09 6.05 -14.37
CA GLY A 106 10.55 4.74 -14.82
C GLY A 106 9.42 3.73 -14.82
N PRO A 107 9.70 2.47 -15.20
CA PRO A 107 8.71 1.39 -15.16
C PRO A 107 8.10 1.27 -13.76
N GLY A 108 6.77 1.31 -13.65
CA GLY A 108 6.05 1.23 -12.37
C GLY A 108 6.33 2.38 -11.38
N ARG A 109 6.92 3.50 -11.83
CA ARG A 109 7.33 4.61 -10.95
C ARG A 109 6.93 5.97 -11.49
N TRP A 110 6.34 6.78 -10.63
CA TRP A 110 5.92 8.13 -10.94
C TRP A 110 6.37 9.13 -9.86
N GLN A 111 6.85 10.29 -10.28
CA GLN A 111 7.11 11.42 -9.38
C GLN A 111 5.82 12.18 -9.15
N VAL A 112 5.48 12.44 -7.88
CA VAL A 112 4.39 13.37 -7.52
C VAL A 112 4.86 14.79 -7.79
N VAL A 113 4.22 15.48 -8.74
CA VAL A 113 4.61 16.85 -9.14
C VAL A 113 3.64 17.92 -8.63
N GLN A 114 2.43 17.49 -8.29
CA GLN A 114 1.43 18.36 -7.70
C GLN A 114 0.51 17.51 -6.83
N ALA A 115 0.18 17.98 -5.64
CA ALA A 115 -0.83 17.38 -4.79
C ALA A 115 -1.58 18.45 -4.02
N SER A 116 -2.87 18.22 -3.82
CA SER A 116 -3.66 18.97 -2.84
C SER A 116 -3.18 18.63 -1.42
N ASP A 117 -3.27 19.61 -0.51
CA ASP A 117 -3.04 19.55 0.94
C ASP A 117 -2.28 18.33 1.51
N GLY A 118 -0.96 18.48 1.71
CA GLY A 118 -0.20 17.61 2.63
C GLY A 118 0.16 16.21 2.13
N PHE A 119 -0.26 15.80 0.94
CA PHE A 119 0.22 14.56 0.33
C PHE A 119 1.74 14.62 0.08
N PRO A 120 2.53 13.59 0.48
CA PRO A 120 3.98 13.62 0.29
C PRO A 120 4.38 13.71 -1.18
N LEU A 121 5.35 14.57 -1.49
CA LEU A 121 5.91 14.71 -2.84
C LEU A 121 6.96 13.62 -3.18
N ASP A 122 6.96 12.51 -2.46
CA ASP A 122 7.83 11.37 -2.70
C ASP A 122 7.33 10.55 -3.90
N GLU A 123 8.24 9.87 -4.60
CA GLU A 123 7.87 8.99 -5.71
C GLU A 123 6.86 7.91 -5.31
N LEU A 124 5.88 7.69 -6.17
CA LEU A 124 4.92 6.60 -6.12
C LEU A 124 5.46 5.42 -6.92
N TRP A 125 5.64 4.30 -6.25
CA TRP A 125 6.11 3.04 -6.82
C TRP A 125 4.99 2.01 -6.72
N VAL A 126 4.65 1.39 -7.85
CA VAL A 126 3.86 0.16 -7.83
C VAL A 126 4.79 -0.99 -7.51
N LEU A 127 4.64 -1.52 -6.29
CA LEU A 127 5.51 -2.55 -5.74
C LEU A 127 5.05 -3.94 -6.17
N TRP A 128 3.73 -4.10 -6.35
CA TRP A 128 3.10 -5.31 -6.84
C TRP A 128 1.72 -5.01 -7.41
N MET A 129 1.33 -5.73 -8.46
CA MET A 129 0.01 -5.72 -9.08
C MET A 129 -0.32 -7.16 -9.49
N ASP A 130 -1.55 -7.61 -9.22
CA ASP A 130 -1.98 -8.93 -9.67
C ASP A 130 -2.12 -8.98 -11.20
N PHE A 131 -2.09 -10.19 -11.75
CA PHE A 131 -2.06 -10.40 -13.20
C PHE A 131 -3.25 -9.77 -13.94
N ASP A 132 -4.43 -9.71 -13.31
CA ASP A 132 -5.68 -9.25 -13.92
C ASP A 132 -6.01 -7.77 -13.61
N ASP A 133 -5.05 -6.97 -13.12
CA ASP A 133 -5.20 -5.54 -12.81
C ASP A 133 -6.32 -5.22 -11.79
N ARG A 134 -6.52 -6.12 -10.82
CA ARG A 134 -7.56 -6.07 -9.78
C ARG A 134 -7.06 -5.57 -8.44
N THR A 135 -5.80 -5.82 -8.07
CA THR A 135 -5.20 -5.49 -6.77
C THR A 135 -3.81 -4.92 -6.97
N VAL A 136 -3.48 -3.86 -6.25
CA VAL A 136 -2.18 -3.18 -6.34
C VAL A 136 -1.69 -2.82 -4.95
N ALA A 137 -0.40 -3.07 -4.70
CA ALA A 137 0.35 -2.53 -3.58
C ALA A 137 1.21 -1.35 -4.07
N VAL A 138 1.03 -0.19 -3.44
CA VAL A 138 1.72 1.05 -3.78
C VAL A 138 2.44 1.59 -2.56
N GLY A 139 3.64 2.13 -2.75
CA GLY A 139 4.40 2.80 -1.69
C GLY A 139 5.48 3.70 -2.28
N GLY A 140 6.38 4.19 -1.44
CA GLY A 140 7.52 5.01 -1.86
C GLY A 140 8.83 4.56 -1.22
N PRO A 141 9.99 4.80 -1.84
CA PRO A 141 11.28 4.31 -1.34
C PRO A 141 11.65 4.85 0.04
N THR A 142 11.10 6.00 0.42
CA THR A 142 11.30 6.65 1.72
C THR A 142 10.43 6.07 2.82
N GLY A 143 9.45 5.21 2.51
CA GLY A 143 8.59 4.57 3.49
C GLY A 143 7.67 5.53 4.26
N LYS A 144 7.32 6.68 3.67
CA LYS A 144 6.38 7.64 4.27
C LYS A 144 4.92 7.22 4.16
N TYR A 145 4.60 6.39 3.17
CA TYR A 145 3.28 5.88 2.93
C TYR A 145 3.32 4.50 2.28
N VAL A 146 2.22 3.78 2.41
CA VAL A 146 1.93 2.54 1.70
C VAL A 146 0.42 2.32 1.67
N TRP A 147 -0.11 1.76 0.59
CA TRP A 147 -1.48 1.28 0.55
C TRP A 147 -1.64 0.09 -0.38
N ILE A 148 -2.68 -0.69 -0.11
CA ILE A 148 -3.19 -1.75 -0.95
C ILE A 148 -4.58 -1.31 -1.42
N MET A 149 -4.83 -1.38 -2.71
CA MET A 149 -6.13 -1.07 -3.30
C MET A 149 -6.62 -2.18 -4.21
N ASP A 150 -7.94 -2.32 -4.34
CA ASP A 150 -8.58 -3.34 -5.15
C ASP A 150 -9.74 -2.74 -5.97
N ARG A 151 -10.04 -3.29 -7.15
CA ARG A 151 -11.20 -2.92 -7.97
C ARG A 151 -12.53 -3.25 -7.29
N GLY A 152 -12.53 -4.21 -6.38
CA GLY A 152 -13.66 -4.60 -5.54
C GLY A 152 -13.58 -4.02 -4.13
N ARG A 153 -14.70 -3.50 -3.63
CA ARG A 153 -14.85 -3.05 -2.23
C ARG A 153 -14.65 -4.18 -1.20
N SER A 154 -14.81 -5.43 -1.62
CA SER A 154 -14.69 -6.61 -0.76
C SER A 154 -14.23 -7.84 -1.57
N GLY A 155 -13.86 -8.90 -0.87
CA GLY A 155 -13.26 -10.09 -1.49
C GLY A 155 -11.80 -9.87 -1.86
N GLY A 156 -11.24 -10.80 -2.66
CA GLY A 156 -9.84 -10.75 -3.08
C GLY A 156 -8.83 -10.98 -1.95
N THR A 157 -9.25 -11.57 -0.83
CA THR A 157 -8.43 -11.76 0.37
C THR A 157 -7.10 -12.48 0.08
N ASP A 158 -7.09 -13.42 -0.87
CA ASP A 158 -5.87 -14.09 -1.35
C ASP A 158 -4.87 -13.10 -1.98
N ARG A 159 -5.36 -12.17 -2.81
CA ARG A 159 -4.52 -11.14 -3.46
C ARG A 159 -4.09 -10.06 -2.48
N ILE A 160 -4.94 -9.68 -1.54
CA ILE A 160 -4.58 -8.75 -0.45
C ILE A 160 -3.49 -9.37 0.43
N THR A 161 -3.60 -10.67 0.74
CA THR A 161 -2.56 -11.40 1.48
C THR A 161 -1.24 -11.42 0.70
N ALA A 162 -1.28 -11.72 -0.60
CA ALA A 162 -0.09 -11.69 -1.45
C ALA A 162 0.55 -10.29 -1.52
N ALA A 163 -0.26 -9.24 -1.61
CA ALA A 163 0.21 -7.86 -1.55
C ALA A 163 0.93 -7.56 -0.23
N ARG A 164 0.37 -7.98 0.90
CA ARG A 164 1.02 -7.85 2.23
C ARG A 164 2.34 -8.61 2.29
N ASP A 165 2.39 -9.85 1.79
CA ASP A 165 3.63 -10.65 1.78
C ASP A 165 4.76 -9.95 0.99
N ILE A 166 4.44 -9.33 -0.15
CA ILE A 166 5.42 -8.56 -0.93
C ILE A 166 5.85 -7.28 -0.21
N LEU A 167 4.92 -6.57 0.43
CA LEU A 167 5.23 -5.37 1.20
C LEU A 167 6.16 -5.69 2.39
N ASP A 168 5.90 -6.76 3.14
CA ASP A 168 6.77 -7.22 4.22
C ASP A 168 8.16 -7.63 3.69
N TRP A 169 8.23 -8.31 2.54
CA TRP A 169 9.51 -8.60 1.90
C TRP A 169 10.29 -7.34 1.51
N TYR A 170 9.60 -6.29 1.06
CA TYR A 170 10.15 -4.96 0.85
C TYR A 170 10.32 -4.15 2.15
N GLY A 171 10.20 -4.78 3.31
CA GLY A 171 10.48 -4.22 4.62
C GLY A 171 9.47 -3.19 5.09
N TYR A 172 8.26 -3.15 4.55
CA TYR A 172 7.17 -2.37 5.13
C TYR A 172 6.60 -3.08 6.37
N ASP A 173 6.28 -2.31 7.39
CA ASP A 173 5.60 -2.78 8.60
C ASP A 173 4.10 -2.95 8.31
N VAL A 174 3.73 -4.13 7.80
CA VAL A 174 2.36 -4.44 7.38
C VAL A 174 1.37 -4.58 8.55
N ASP A 175 1.86 -4.74 9.77
CA ASP A 175 1.02 -4.80 10.97
C ASP A 175 0.51 -3.42 11.39
N ARG A 176 1.11 -2.36 10.84
CA ARG A 176 0.64 -0.98 10.99
C ARG A 176 -0.34 -0.54 9.90
N LEU A 177 -0.69 -1.41 8.94
CA LEU A 177 -1.72 -1.10 7.95
C LEU A 177 -3.10 -1.12 8.58
N GLU A 178 -3.94 -0.17 8.18
CA GLU A 178 -5.31 0.01 8.68
C GLU A 178 -6.30 -0.08 7.51
N GLY A 179 -7.46 -0.71 7.69
CA GLY A 179 -8.46 -0.83 6.63
C GLY A 179 -9.45 -1.98 6.81
N ALA A 180 -10.30 -2.19 5.79
CA ALA A 180 -11.37 -3.19 5.81
C ALA A 180 -11.01 -4.40 4.93
N LEU A 181 -10.77 -5.54 5.60
CA LEU A 181 -10.60 -6.87 4.98
C LEU A 181 -11.94 -7.45 4.50
#